data_AF-A0A7K1VZ04-F1
#
_entry.id   AF-A0A7K1VZ04-F1
#
_cell.length_a   1.000
_cell.length_b   1.000
_cell.length_c   1.000
_cell.angle_alpha   90.00
_cell.angle_beta   90.00
_cell.angle_gamma   90.00
#
_symmetry.space_group_name_H-M   'P 1'
#
loop_
_entity.id
_entity.type
_entity.pdbx_description
1 polymer ?
#
loop_
_entity_poly.entity_id
_entity_poly.type
_entity_poly.pdbx_seq_one_letter_code
_entity_poly.pdbx_strand_id
1 'polypeptide(L)'
;MTVTIVEIHVPMPPTPDPPDGSTPYPWIDRVEDFLVGLEDEGGIEVHDEGEEHEDAYVFLVTGAADEELLAVASRVATLPGIPAGAFAVFGDDETEEFGQGRRIALPPPGV
;
A
#
# COMPACT_ATOMS: atom_id res chain seq x y z
N MET A 1 0.84 -12.53 -20.18
CA MET A 1 2.05 -11.76 -19.84
C MET A 1 1.86 -11.40 -18.40
N THR A 2 2.78 -11.79 -17.51
CA THR A 2 2.65 -11.43 -16.09
C THR A 2 3.03 -9.97 -15.93
N VAL A 3 2.23 -9.24 -15.16
CA VAL A 3 2.56 -7.89 -14.70
C VAL A 3 2.88 -7.97 -13.22
N THR A 4 3.91 -7.25 -12.80
CA THR A 4 4.31 -7.20 -11.39
C THR A 4 3.30 -6.33 -10.64
N ILE A 5 2.76 -6.88 -9.56
CA ILE A 5 1.84 -6.20 -8.66
C ILE A 5 2.51 -6.11 -7.30
N VAL A 6 2.45 -4.92 -6.71
CA VAL A 6 2.94 -4.68 -5.36
C VAL A 6 1.77 -4.38 -4.46
N GLU A 7 1.58 -5.25 -3.48
CA GLU A 7 0.59 -5.11 -2.43
C GLU A 7 1.23 -4.36 -1.25
N ILE A 8 0.68 -3.21 -0.87
CA ILE A 8 1.16 -2.40 0.25
C ILE A 8 0.22 -2.64 1.41
N HIS A 9 0.62 -3.47 2.37
CA HIS A 9 -0.15 -3.76 3.57
C HIS A 9 0.20 -2.74 4.64
N VAL A 10 -0.79 -1.95 5.05
CA VAL A 10 -0.68 -0.97 6.13
C VAL A 10 -1.52 -1.46 7.33
N PRO A 11 -0.92 -1.69 8.51
CA PRO A 11 -1.64 -2.19 9.67
C PRO A 11 -2.82 -1.30 10.05
N MET A 12 -3.89 -1.89 10.54
CA MET A 12 -5.08 -1.20 11.02
C MET A 12 -5.28 -1.46 12.51
N PRO A 13 -4.42 -0.87 13.38
CA PRO A 13 -4.56 -1.08 14.80
C PRO A 13 -5.93 -0.58 15.26
N PRO A 14 -6.57 -1.26 16.23
CA PRO A 14 -7.89 -0.89 16.71
C PRO A 14 -7.89 0.57 17.19
N THR A 15 -8.56 1.43 16.44
CA THR A 15 -8.68 2.84 16.81
C THR A 15 -9.70 2.99 17.93
N PRO A 16 -9.34 3.66 19.05
CA PRO A 16 -10.32 4.00 20.07
C PRO A 16 -11.37 4.93 19.44
N ASP A 17 -12.64 4.56 19.63
CA ASP A 17 -13.87 5.18 19.13
C ASP A 17 -13.67 6.60 18.57
N PRO A 18 -13.59 6.76 17.22
CA PRO A 18 -13.45 8.08 16.64
C PRO A 18 -14.69 8.91 16.99
N PRO A 19 -14.55 10.24 17.16
CA PRO A 19 -15.70 11.10 17.39
C PRO A 19 -16.76 10.89 16.30
N ASP A 20 -18.04 10.92 16.68
CA ASP A 20 -19.19 10.65 15.80
C ASP A 20 -19.02 11.29 14.41
N GLY A 21 -18.93 10.44 13.38
CA GLY A 21 -18.83 10.85 11.97
C GLY A 21 -17.41 11.00 11.41
N SER A 22 -16.36 10.72 12.20
CA SER A 22 -14.98 10.66 11.69
C SER A 22 -14.62 9.25 11.22
N THR A 23 -13.99 9.14 10.05
CA THR A 23 -13.42 7.88 9.56
C THR A 23 -12.34 7.41 10.54
N PRO A 24 -12.35 6.14 11.00
CA PRO A 24 -11.37 5.62 11.96
C PRO A 24 -9.93 5.69 11.42
N TYR A 25 -9.75 5.57 10.11
CA TYR A 25 -8.45 5.51 9.45
C TYR A 25 -8.30 6.62 8.40
N PRO A 26 -8.11 7.89 8.81
CA PRO A 26 -7.99 9.03 7.89
C PRO A 26 -6.71 8.98 7.03
N TRP A 27 -5.81 8.05 7.31
CA TRP A 27 -4.64 7.81 6.49
C TRP A 27 -4.96 7.03 5.22
N ILE A 28 -6.08 6.30 5.15
CA ILE A 28 -6.50 5.56 3.95
C ILE A 28 -6.72 6.55 2.80
N ASP A 29 -7.60 7.53 2.99
CA ASP A 29 -7.87 8.59 2.00
C ASP A 29 -6.60 9.32 1.56
N ARG A 30 -5.64 9.50 2.49
CA ARG A 30 -4.36 10.16 2.21
C ARG A 30 -3.46 9.30 1.32
N VAL A 31 -3.43 7.98 1.54
CA VAL A 31 -2.65 7.07 0.70
C VAL A 31 -3.30 6.99 -0.69
N GLU A 32 -4.61 6.89 -0.77
CA GLU A 32 -5.34 6.89 -2.04
C GLU A 32 -5.06 8.17 -2.85
N ASP A 33 -5.18 9.35 -2.24
CA ASP A 33 -4.85 10.63 -2.87
C ASP A 33 -3.39 10.67 -3.36
N PHE A 34 -2.46 10.16 -2.57
CA PHE A 34 -1.05 10.08 -2.94
C PHE A 34 -0.79 9.15 -4.13
N LEU A 35 -1.42 7.98 -4.16
CA LEU A 35 -1.27 7.01 -5.24
C LEU A 35 -1.90 7.51 -6.55
N VAL A 36 -3.09 8.11 -6.48
CA VAL A 36 -3.74 8.75 -7.63
C VAL A 36 -2.87 9.88 -8.19
N GLY A 37 -2.24 10.68 -7.32
CA GLY A 37 -1.30 11.70 -7.75
C GLY A 37 -0.11 11.14 -8.54
N LEU A 38 0.48 10.03 -8.07
CA LEU A 38 1.57 9.37 -8.77
C LEU A 38 1.15 8.73 -10.09
N GLU A 39 -0.09 8.24 -10.18
CA GLU A 39 -0.66 7.73 -11.43
C GLU A 39 -0.84 8.83 -12.47
N ASP A 40 -1.35 10.00 -12.08
CA ASP A 40 -1.49 11.16 -12.99
C ASP A 40 -0.11 11.67 -13.48
N GLU A 41 0.92 11.57 -12.64
CA GLU A 41 2.31 11.87 -13.01
C GLU A 41 2.94 10.79 -13.92
N GLY A 42 2.29 9.63 -14.09
CA GLY A 42 2.76 8.49 -14.88
C GLY A 42 3.87 7.68 -14.21
N GLY A 43 3.96 7.73 -12.88
CA GLY A 43 5.00 7.04 -12.11
C GLY A 43 4.65 5.58 -11.77
N ILE A 44 3.38 5.31 -11.46
CA ILE A 44 2.81 3.98 -11.14
C ILE A 44 1.36 3.94 -11.63
N GLU A 45 0.72 2.77 -11.57
CA GLU A 45 -0.72 2.61 -11.81
C GLU A 45 -1.36 1.94 -10.59
N VAL A 46 -2.54 2.39 -10.18
CA VAL A 46 -3.34 1.70 -9.15
C VAL A 46 -4.02 0.52 -9.82
N HIS A 47 -3.67 -0.69 -9.39
CA HIS A 47 -4.12 -1.91 -10.07
C HIS A 47 -5.60 -2.21 -9.78
N ASP A 48 -6.01 -2.10 -8.52
CA ASP A 48 -7.39 -2.33 -8.07
C ASP A 48 -7.71 -1.44 -6.87
N GLU A 49 -8.99 -1.39 -6.48
CA GLU A 49 -9.44 -0.67 -5.30
C GLU A 49 -8.78 -1.28 -4.05
N GLY A 50 -8.21 -0.44 -3.19
CA GLY A 50 -7.62 -0.94 -1.95
C GLY A 50 -8.71 -1.54 -1.05
N GLU A 51 -8.39 -2.63 -0.34
CA GLU A 51 -9.34 -3.33 0.53
C GLU A 51 -8.76 -3.68 1.90
N GLU A 52 -9.65 -3.90 2.87
CA GLU A 52 -9.27 -4.43 4.18
C GLU A 52 -8.99 -5.93 4.06
N HIS A 53 -7.77 -6.34 4.44
CA HIS A 53 -7.37 -7.74 4.52
C HIS A 53 -6.76 -8.03 5.90
N GLU A 54 -7.42 -8.91 6.66
CA GLU A 54 -7.05 -9.31 8.01
C GLU A 54 -7.04 -8.15 9.04
N ASP A 55 -5.85 -7.63 9.36
CA ASP A 55 -5.62 -6.51 10.30
C ASP A 55 -4.88 -5.39 9.58
N ALA A 56 -5.02 -5.30 8.25
CA ALA A 56 -4.34 -4.32 7.42
C ALA A 56 -5.26 -3.83 6.29
N TYR A 57 -4.99 -2.62 5.82
CA TYR A 57 -5.50 -2.14 4.55
C TYR A 57 -4.45 -2.40 3.47
N VAL A 58 -4.87 -2.93 2.33
CA VAL A 58 -3.99 -3.34 1.24
C VAL A 58 -4.23 -2.44 0.03
N PHE A 59 -3.16 -1.83 -0.47
CA PHE A 59 -3.19 -1.08 -1.73
C PHE A 59 -2.43 -1.85 -2.81
N LEU A 60 -2.95 -1.91 -4.02
CA LEU A 60 -2.30 -2.62 -5.12
C LEU A 60 -1.78 -1.62 -6.15
N VAL A 61 -0.47 -1.66 -6.43
CA VAL A 61 0.17 -0.79 -7.43
C VAL A 61 0.97 -1.59 -8.45
N THR A 62 0.99 -1.13 -9.69
CA THR A 62 1.66 -1.76 -10.84
C THR A 62 2.18 -0.69 -11.82
N GLY A 63 2.52 -1.07 -13.05
CA GLY A 63 2.86 -0.15 -14.15
C GLY A 63 4.32 0.33 -14.16
N ALA A 64 5.09 0.05 -13.10
CA ALA A 64 6.49 0.46 -12.98
C ALA A 64 7.43 -0.71 -12.66
N ALA A 65 8.74 -0.43 -12.68
CA ALA A 65 9.75 -1.39 -12.29
C ALA A 65 9.72 -1.66 -10.77
N ASP A 66 10.13 -2.85 -10.34
CA ASP A 66 10.11 -3.27 -8.93
C ASP A 66 10.75 -2.26 -7.97
N GLU A 67 11.86 -1.63 -8.39
CA GLU A 67 12.58 -0.64 -7.58
C GLU A 67 11.76 0.63 -7.36
N GLU A 68 11.03 1.08 -8.39
CA GLU A 68 10.16 2.25 -8.32
C GLU A 68 8.92 1.95 -7.48
N LEU A 69 8.30 0.78 -7.68
CA LEU A 69 7.16 0.33 -6.87
C LEU A 69 7.55 0.20 -5.39
N LEU A 70 8.75 -0.33 -5.11
CA LEU A 70 9.29 -0.39 -3.74
C LEU A 70 9.50 1.00 -3.16
N ALA A 71 10.01 1.94 -3.94
CA ALA A 71 10.21 3.31 -3.50
C ALA A 71 8.88 4.00 -3.18
N VAL A 72 7.83 3.77 -4.00
CA VAL A 72 6.47 4.25 -3.74
C VAL A 72 5.89 3.62 -2.48
N ALA A 73 5.98 2.31 -2.32
CA ALA A 73 5.54 1.62 -1.12
C ALA A 73 6.25 2.14 0.14
N SER A 74 7.57 2.38 0.04
CA SER A 74 8.34 2.99 1.13
C SER A 74 7.88 4.41 1.44
N ARG A 75 7.55 5.22 0.43
CA ARG A 75 6.99 6.57 0.64
C ARG A 75 5.66 6.50 1.37
N VAL A 76 4.76 5.62 0.94
CA VAL A 76 3.47 5.35 1.60
C VAL A 76 3.69 5.02 3.08
N ALA A 77 4.58 4.07 3.40
CA ALA A 77 4.88 3.70 4.78
C ALA A 77 5.47 4.84 5.64
N THR A 78 6.04 5.86 5.00
CA THR A 78 6.60 7.05 5.67
C THR A 78 5.65 8.24 5.71
N LEU A 79 4.45 8.14 5.14
CA LEU A 79 3.48 9.22 5.17
C LEU A 79 3.05 9.53 6.61
N PRO A 80 2.76 10.81 6.91
CA PRO A 80 2.33 11.20 8.24
C PRO A 80 1.02 10.49 8.61
N GLY A 81 0.99 9.88 9.80
CA GLY A 81 -0.18 9.19 10.32
C GLY A 81 -0.30 7.71 9.94
N ILE A 82 0.64 7.19 9.14
CA ILE A 82 0.70 5.77 8.82
C ILE A 82 1.23 4.97 10.01
N PRO A 83 0.55 3.88 10.40
CA PRO A 83 1.01 3.02 11.48
C PRO A 83 2.29 2.27 11.11
N ALA A 84 3.16 2.08 12.10
CA ALA A 84 4.37 1.29 11.94
C ALA A 84 4.04 -0.20 11.69
N GLY A 85 4.89 -0.89 10.93
CA GLY A 85 4.70 -2.30 10.60
C GLY A 85 4.15 -2.54 9.19
N ALA A 86 4.07 -1.50 8.36
CA ALA A 86 3.73 -1.65 6.94
C ALA A 86 4.76 -2.52 6.20
N PHE A 87 4.27 -3.26 5.22
CA PHE A 87 5.11 -4.11 4.37
C PHE A 87 4.56 -4.17 2.95
N ALA A 88 5.47 -4.28 1.99
CA ALA A 88 5.15 -4.55 0.60
C ALA A 88 5.21 -6.05 0.33
N VAL A 89 4.35 -6.57 -0.54
CA VAL A 89 4.43 -7.92 -1.09
C VAL A 89 4.50 -7.81 -2.60
N PHE A 90 5.54 -8.37 -3.20
CA PHE A 90 5.75 -8.39 -4.64
C PHE A 90 5.22 -9.70 -5.21
N GLY A 91 4.16 -9.61 -5.99
CA GLY A 91 3.55 -10.72 -6.72
C GLY A 91 3.39 -10.41 -8.20
N ASP A 92 2.68 -11.29 -8.88
CA ASP A 92 2.26 -11.13 -10.26
C ASP A 92 0.72 -11.17 -10.35
N ASP A 93 0.13 -10.68 -11.44
CA ASP A 93 -1.32 -10.76 -11.73
C ASP A 93 -1.93 -12.17 -11.73
N GLU A 94 -1.10 -13.21 -11.82
CA GLU A 94 -1.54 -14.61 -11.67
C GLU A 94 -1.65 -15.05 -10.19
N THR A 95 -1.32 -14.17 -9.24
CA THR A 95 -1.38 -14.46 -7.80
C THR A 95 -2.81 -14.33 -7.32
N GLU A 96 -3.48 -15.46 -7.08
CA GLU A 96 -4.90 -15.49 -6.71
C GLU A 96 -5.19 -15.07 -5.25
N GLU A 97 -4.18 -15.03 -4.36
CA GLU A 97 -4.37 -14.64 -2.95
C GLU A 97 -3.33 -13.61 -2.50
N PHE A 98 -3.78 -12.62 -1.73
CA PHE A 98 -2.93 -11.60 -1.14
C PHE A 98 -1.82 -12.22 -0.27
N GLY A 99 -0.61 -11.66 -0.31
CA GLY A 99 0.49 -12.05 0.57
C GLY A 99 1.31 -13.26 0.12
N GLN A 100 1.03 -13.87 -1.06
CA GLN A 100 1.79 -15.02 -1.56
C GLN A 100 3.14 -14.66 -2.21
N GLY A 101 3.40 -13.36 -2.42
CA GLY A 101 4.61 -12.85 -3.04
C GLY A 101 5.81 -12.66 -2.11
N ARG A 102 6.85 -11.98 -2.62
CA ARG A 102 8.04 -11.60 -1.85
C ARG A 102 7.71 -10.43 -0.92
N ARG A 103 7.63 -10.71 0.38
CA ARG A 103 7.40 -9.71 1.43
C ARG A 103 8.66 -8.89 1.77
N ILE A 104 8.51 -7.58 1.85
CA ILE A 104 9.55 -6.60 2.23
C ILE A 104 8.97 -5.65 3.29
N ALA A 105 9.64 -5.53 4.43
CA ALA A 105 9.25 -4.57 5.47
C ALA A 105 9.52 -3.12 5.02
N LEU A 106 8.63 -2.20 5.38
CA LEU A 106 8.71 -0.79 4.97
C LEU A 106 8.87 0.15 6.17
N PRO A 107 9.68 1.22 6.04
CA PRO A 107 10.69 1.39 5.00
C PRO A 107 11.78 0.32 5.13
N PRO A 108 12.40 -0.13 4.01
CA PRO A 108 13.45 -1.15 4.08
C PRO A 108 14.65 -0.64 4.90
N PRO A 109 15.27 -1.49 5.74
CA PRO A 109 16.39 -1.07 6.57
C PRO A 109 17.59 -0.70 5.70
N GLY A 110 17.96 0.58 5.65
CA GLY A 110 19.19 1.06 5.01
C GLY A 110 19.07 2.07 3.87
N VAL A 111 17.92 2.73 3.70
CA VAL A 111 17.78 3.96 2.88
C VAL A 111 18.09 5.21 3.69
#